data_AF-A0A4Q4D325-F1
#
_entry.id   AF-A0A4Q4D325-F1
#
_cell.length_a   1.000
_cell.length_b   1.000
_cell.length_c   1.000
_cell.angle_alpha   90.00
_cell.angle_beta   90.00
_cell.angle_gamma   90.00
#
_symmetry.space_group_name_H-M   'P 1'
#
loop_
_entity.id
_entity.type
_entity.pdbx_description
1 polymer ?
#
loop_
_entity_poly.entity_id
_entity_poly.type
_entity_poly.pdbx_seq_one_letter_code
_entity_poly.pdbx_strand_id
1 'polypeptide(L)'
;PNETRRQTALAFQVSGQGELLAPYVDAYLEMAETIIEEQGVWIGQVALVYLFPLANPSADTLEKVDVWLESTQSGPAARRYVLEGRDDLARALRAQSQ
;
A
#
# COMPACT_ATOMS: atom_id res chain seq x y z
N PRO A 1 9.40 -20.39 -2.43
CA PRO A 1 8.05 -19.81 -2.64
C PRO A 1 7.85 -18.48 -1.90
N ASN A 2 8.07 -18.45 -0.59
CA ASN A 2 7.90 -17.25 0.25
C ASN A 2 8.91 -16.15 -0.08
N GLU A 3 10.18 -16.50 -0.28
CA GLU A 3 11.22 -15.55 -0.66
C GLU A 3 10.94 -14.89 -2.03
N THR A 4 10.55 -15.68 -3.04
CA THR A 4 10.22 -15.17 -4.37
C THR A 4 9.10 -14.11 -4.33
N ARG A 5 8.03 -14.34 -3.55
CA ARG A 5 6.93 -13.37 -3.40
C ARG A 5 7.41 -12.06 -2.79
N ARG A 6 8.26 -12.12 -1.76
CA ARG A 6 8.83 -10.94 -1.12
C ARG A 6 9.69 -10.14 -2.11
N GLN A 7 10.55 -10.80 -2.87
CA GLN A 7 11.40 -10.15 -3.87
C GLN A 7 10.57 -9.44 -4.94
N THR A 8 9.50 -10.08 -5.44
CA THR A 8 8.57 -9.43 -6.38
C THR A 8 7.91 -8.21 -5.77
N ALA A 9 7.40 -8.29 -4.53
CA ALA A 9 6.75 -7.16 -3.87
C ALA A 9 7.72 -5.98 -3.69
N LEU A 10 8.95 -6.25 -3.25
CA LEU A 10 10.00 -5.24 -3.09
C LEU A 10 10.39 -4.54 -4.39
N ALA A 11 10.28 -5.23 -5.53
CA ALA A 11 10.70 -4.71 -6.83
C ALA A 11 9.57 -4.02 -7.62
N PHE A 12 8.32 -4.11 -7.16
CA PHE A 12 7.17 -3.62 -7.90
C PHE A 12 7.07 -2.08 -7.90
N GLN A 13 7.24 -1.47 -6.73
CA GLN A 13 7.13 -0.02 -6.55
C GLN A 13 8.44 0.65 -6.97
N VAL A 14 8.50 1.16 -8.20
CA VAL A 14 9.69 1.83 -8.75
C VAL A 14 9.51 3.33 -8.78
N SER A 15 10.43 4.07 -8.17
CA SER A 15 10.42 5.54 -8.17
C SER A 15 10.58 6.11 -9.58
N GLY A 16 9.89 7.21 -9.86
CA GLY A 16 9.86 7.86 -11.17
C GLY A 16 8.85 7.26 -12.16
N GLN A 17 8.14 6.19 -11.78
CA GLN A 17 7.13 5.52 -12.62
C GLN A 17 5.70 5.75 -12.12
N GLY A 18 5.44 6.89 -11.47
CA GLY A 18 4.15 7.21 -10.86
C GLY A 18 2.95 7.11 -11.81
N GLU A 19 3.07 7.65 -13.03
CA GLU A 19 1.98 7.58 -14.04
C GLU A 19 1.66 6.14 -14.45
N LEU A 20 2.70 5.30 -14.65
CA LEU A 20 2.54 3.89 -15.01
C LEU A 20 1.90 3.08 -13.87
N LEU A 21 2.24 3.44 -12.63
CA LEU A 21 1.81 2.73 -11.43
C LEU A 21 0.47 3.22 -10.86
N ALA A 22 -0.04 4.36 -11.31
CA ALA A 22 -1.27 4.95 -10.80
C ALA A 22 -2.48 3.99 -10.76
N PRO A 23 -2.74 3.15 -11.79
CA PRO A 23 -3.86 2.19 -11.75
C PRO A 23 -3.72 1.13 -10.65
N TYR A 24 -2.50 0.86 -10.17
CA TYR A 24 -2.25 -0.17 -9.16
C TYR A 24 -2.48 0.31 -7.72
N VAL A 25 -2.74 1.60 -7.51
CA VAL A 25 -3.19 2.11 -6.19
C VAL A 25 -4.54 1.48 -5.85
N ASP A 26 -5.48 1.49 -6.78
CA ASP A 26 -6.81 0.91 -6.57
C ASP A 26 -6.72 -0.61 -6.41
N ALA A 27 -5.88 -1.27 -7.23
CA ALA A 27 -5.64 -2.70 -7.10
C ALA A 27 -4.99 -3.10 -5.76
N TYR A 28 -4.09 -2.26 -5.21
CA TYR A 28 -3.52 -2.46 -3.89
C TYR A 28 -4.59 -2.39 -2.79
N LEU A 29 -5.49 -1.39 -2.86
CA LEU A 29 -6.56 -1.19 -1.88
C LEU A 29 -7.62 -2.29 -1.95
N GLU A 30 -7.98 -2.75 -3.16
CA GLU A 30 -8.86 -3.89 -3.36
C GLU A 30 -8.24 -5.17 -2.76
N MET A 31 -6.97 -5.44 -3.05
CA MET A 31 -6.24 -6.56 -2.44
C MET A 31 -6.19 -6.44 -0.91
N ALA A 32 -6.03 -5.23 -0.38
CA ALA A 32 -5.90 -5.00 1.06
C ALA A 32 -7.15 -5.41 1.85
N GLU A 33 -8.32 -5.48 1.22
CA GLU A 33 -9.57 -5.94 1.86
C GLU A 33 -9.49 -7.40 2.32
N THR A 34 -8.89 -8.28 1.50
CA THR A 34 -9.04 -9.74 1.69
C THR A 34 -7.72 -10.48 1.90
N ILE A 35 -6.57 -9.88 1.60
CA ILE A 35 -5.29 -10.60 1.51
C ILE A 35 -4.88 -11.36 2.78
N ILE A 36 -5.19 -10.82 3.96
CA ILE A 36 -4.88 -11.48 5.24
C ILE A 36 -5.76 -12.71 5.44
N GLU A 37 -7.03 -12.64 5.06
CA GLU A 37 -7.97 -13.75 5.20
C GLU A 37 -7.65 -14.86 4.19
N GLU A 38 -7.31 -14.48 2.96
CA GLU A 38 -7.04 -15.42 1.87
C GLU A 38 -5.67 -16.08 1.97
N GLN A 39 -4.63 -15.33 2.35
CA GLN A 39 -3.23 -15.78 2.28
C GLN A 39 -2.57 -15.91 3.66
N GLY A 40 -3.28 -15.56 4.72
CA GLY A 40 -2.78 -15.54 6.08
C GLY A 40 -1.92 -14.32 6.40
N VAL A 41 -1.76 -14.05 7.70
CA VAL A 41 -1.12 -12.83 8.23
C VAL A 41 0.30 -12.61 7.70
N TRP A 42 1.10 -13.69 7.55
CA TRP A 42 2.49 -13.55 7.10
C TRP A 42 2.59 -13.07 5.63
N ILE A 43 1.82 -13.67 4.72
CA ILE A 43 1.81 -13.25 3.31
C ILE A 43 1.13 -11.88 3.18
N GLY A 44 0.00 -11.69 3.86
CA GLY A 44 -0.72 -10.42 3.86
C GLY A 44 0.12 -9.25 4.35
N GLN A 45 0.89 -9.41 5.44
CA GLN A 45 1.83 -8.39 5.90
C GLN A 45 2.87 -8.04 4.83
N VAL A 46 3.49 -9.04 4.20
CA VAL A 46 4.50 -8.81 3.15
C VAL A 46 3.91 -8.02 2.00
N ALA A 47 2.71 -8.38 1.54
CA ALA A 47 2.02 -7.66 0.47
C ALA A 47 1.66 -6.23 0.89
N LEU A 48 0.98 -6.06 2.03
CA LEU A 48 0.51 -4.76 2.51
C LEU A 48 1.65 -3.78 2.78
N VAL A 49 2.79 -4.24 3.29
CA VAL A 49 3.94 -3.36 3.59
C VAL A 49 4.75 -3.05 2.33
N TYR A 50 5.10 -4.07 1.53
CA TYR A 50 6.06 -3.86 0.44
C TYR A 50 5.42 -3.43 -0.88
N LEU A 51 4.12 -3.64 -1.09
CA LEU A 51 3.40 -3.13 -2.25
C LEU A 51 2.76 -1.76 -2.01
N PHE A 52 2.78 -1.23 -0.77
CA PHE A 52 2.18 0.07 -0.47
C PHE A 52 2.77 1.15 -1.40
N PRO A 53 1.94 2.04 -2.00
CA PRO A 53 2.35 2.98 -3.05
C PRO A 53 3.14 4.20 -2.54
N LEU A 54 4.22 3.97 -1.77
CA LEU A 54 5.05 5.01 -1.18
C LEU A 54 6.15 5.53 -2.13
N ALA A 55 6.58 4.75 -3.12
CA ALA A 55 7.73 5.09 -3.97
C ALA A 55 7.50 6.31 -4.89
N ASN A 56 6.23 6.65 -5.15
CA ASN A 56 5.81 7.80 -5.94
C ASN A 56 4.70 8.56 -5.20
N PRO A 57 5.04 9.34 -4.15
CA PRO A 57 4.03 10.04 -3.34
C PRO A 57 3.21 11.00 -4.18
N SER A 58 1.89 10.95 -4.05
CA SER A 58 0.96 11.90 -4.65
C SER A 58 -0.21 12.20 -3.71
N ALA A 59 -0.81 13.38 -3.86
CA ALA A 59 -2.01 13.74 -3.09
C ALA A 59 -3.21 12.82 -3.41
N ASP A 60 -3.35 12.40 -4.67
CA ASP A 60 -4.38 11.45 -5.12
C ASP A 60 -4.27 10.10 -4.41
N THR A 61 -3.05 9.54 -4.31
CA THR A 61 -2.81 8.30 -3.56
C THR A 61 -3.19 8.46 -2.09
N LEU A 62 -2.85 9.59 -1.47
CA LEU A 62 -3.19 9.85 -0.07
C LEU A 62 -4.71 9.91 0.13
N GLU A 63 -5.43 10.62 -0.75
CA GLU A 63 -6.89 10.70 -0.71
C GLU A 63 -7.55 9.32 -0.85
N LYS A 64 -7.12 8.51 -1.81
CA LYS A 64 -7.63 7.14 -2.00
C LYS A 64 -7.42 6.27 -0.76
N VAL A 65 -6.23 6.35 -0.16
CA VAL A 65 -5.92 5.60 1.06
C VAL A 65 -6.76 6.08 2.25
N ASP A 66 -6.98 7.39 2.39
CA ASP A 66 -7.83 7.96 3.43
C ASP A 66 -9.29 7.50 3.27
N VAL A 67 -9.85 7.54 2.05
CA VAL A 67 -11.20 7.03 1.75
C VAL A 67 -11.33 5.54 2.06
N TRP A 68 -10.32 4.74 1.69
CA TRP A 68 -10.31 3.33 2.02
C TRP A 68 -10.28 3.10 3.53
N LEU A 69 -9.44 3.83 4.27
CA LEU A 69 -9.39 3.75 5.73
C LEU A 69 -10.71 4.19 6.39
N GLU A 70 -11.50 5.07 5.79
CA GLU A 70 -12.79 5.46 6.34
C GLU A 70 -13.90 4.40 6.13
N SER A 71 -13.82 3.64 5.05
CA SER A 71 -14.91 2.78 4.58
C SER A 71 -14.64 1.27 4.64
N THR A 72 -13.38 0.87 4.77
CA THR A 72 -12.95 -0.54 4.76
C THR A 72 -13.60 -1.35 5.88
N GLN A 73 -13.97 -2.59 5.55
CA GLN A 73 -14.42 -3.61 6.52
C GLN A 73 -13.32 -4.63 6.82
N SER A 74 -12.10 -4.41 6.30
CA SER A 74 -10.96 -5.27 6.52
C SER A 74 -10.61 -5.45 8.00
N GLY A 75 -10.03 -6.61 8.31
CA GLY A 75 -9.63 -6.94 9.67
C GLY A 75 -8.60 -5.96 10.27
N PRO A 76 -8.50 -5.85 11.61
CA PRO A 76 -7.65 -4.85 12.28
C PRO A 76 -6.18 -4.85 11.85
N ALA A 77 -5.65 -6.01 11.46
CA ALA A 77 -4.27 -6.11 10.98
C ALA A 77 -4.05 -5.42 9.64
N ALA A 78 -4.97 -5.58 8.67
CA ALA A 78 -4.87 -4.97 7.36
C ALA A 78 -4.97 -3.45 7.46
N ARG A 79 -6.01 -2.98 8.15
CA ARG A 79 -6.22 -1.57 8.47
C ARG A 79 -4.99 -0.92 9.11
N ARG A 80 -4.36 -1.60 10.08
CA ARG A 80 -3.16 -1.09 10.76
C ARG A 80 -1.98 -0.89 9.78
N TYR A 81 -1.67 -1.88 8.95
CA TYR A 81 -0.55 -1.75 8.00
C TYR A 81 -0.77 -0.65 6.96
N VAL A 82 -2.01 -0.52 6.46
CA VAL A 82 -2.35 0.56 5.51
C VAL A 82 -2.27 1.93 6.20
N LEU A 83 -2.73 2.05 7.44
CA LEU A 83 -2.64 3.29 8.23
C LEU A 83 -1.17 3.70 8.48
N GLU A 84 -0.30 2.76 8.82
CA GLU A 84 1.14 3.01 8.99
C GLU A 84 1.77 3.53 7.68
N GLY A 85 1.49 2.88 6.54
CA GLY A 85 1.94 3.33 5.22
C GLY A 85 1.39 4.71 4.83
N ARG A 86 0.12 4.98 5.17
CA ARG A 86 -0.54 6.27 4.97
C ARG A 86 0.19 7.39 5.71
N ASP A 87 0.59 7.16 6.95
CA ASP A 87 1.30 8.18 7.75
C ASP A 87 2.68 8.50 7.18
N ASP A 88 3.39 7.48 6.68
CA ASP A 88 4.65 7.66 5.98
C ASP A 88 4.47 8.39 4.64
N LEU A 89 3.40 8.09 3.89
CA LEU A 89 3.04 8.80 2.66
C LEU A 89 2.76 10.29 2.93
N ALA A 90 1.95 10.59 3.94
CA ALA A 90 1.65 11.96 4.33
C ALA A 90 2.92 12.71 4.77
N ARG A 91 3.86 12.03 5.45
CA ARG A 91 5.17 12.59 5.81
C ARG A 91 6.00 12.89 4.57
N ALA A 92 6.06 11.98 3.61
CA ALA A 92 6.81 12.17 2.37
C ALA A 92 6.30 13.36 1.56
N LEU A 93 4.97 13.52 1.43
CA LEU A 93 4.36 14.65 0.75
C LEU A 93 4.70 15.99 1.42
N ARG A 94 4.61 16.05 2.76
CA ARG A 94 5.01 17.25 3.51
C ARG A 94 6.48 17.61 3.29
N ALA A 95 7.36 16.63 3.12
CA ALA A 95 8.78 16.86 2.87
C ALA A 95 9.06 17.37 1.44
N GLN A 96 8.23 17.02 0.45
CA GLN A 96 8.36 17.49 -0.93
C GLN A 96 7.89 18.93 -1.12
N SER A 97 6.97 19.41 -0.27
CA SER A 97 6.45 20.77 -0.32
C SER A 97 7.28 21.79 0.48
N GLN A 98 8.44 21.38 1.02
CA GLN A 98 9.39 22.23 1.75
C GLN A 98 10.54 22.62 0.82
#